data_AF-A0A1G2JK37-F1
#
_entry.id   AF-A0A1G2JK37-F1
#
_cell.length_a   1.000
_cell.length_b   1.000
_cell.length_c   1.000
_cell.angle_alpha   90.00
_cell.angle_beta   90.00
_cell.angle_gamma   90.00
#
_symmetry.space_group_name_H-M   'P 1'
#
loop_
_entity.id
_entity.type
_entity.pdbx_description
1 polymer ?
#
loop_
_entity_poly.entity_id
_entity_poly.type
_entity_poly.pdbx_seq_one_letter_code
_entity_poly.pdbx_strand_id
1 'polypeptide(L)'
;MPFDIMTLPEKREDLPQDPGILAKLSDVQSLLADLNSERQELACMVEKFQSSCIHKYVAKFVHDEDYPRVSGHYGMKVYVGQTCSRCKEFVPRRNGPRWEVCHACGGVMAHKEVVPGQGSRLHVYECKSCGHETTHS
;
A
#
# COMPACT_ATOMS: atom_id res chain seq x y z
N MET A 1 -3.85 -16.09 37.30
CA MET A 1 -4.20 -14.80 37.94
C MET A 1 -5.68 -14.56 37.65
N PRO A 2 -6.60 -14.67 38.62
CA PRO A 2 -7.99 -14.29 38.39
C PRO A 2 -8.07 -12.76 38.33
N PHE A 3 -8.71 -12.23 37.29
CA PHE A 3 -8.98 -10.81 37.13
C PHE A 3 -10.03 -10.39 38.17
N ASP A 4 -9.69 -9.41 39.00
CA ASP A 4 -10.64 -8.72 39.86
C ASP A 4 -11.77 -8.12 39.01
N ILE A 5 -13.00 -8.52 39.34
CA ILE A 5 -14.22 -7.94 38.80
C ILE A 5 -14.28 -6.50 39.34
N MET A 6 -13.84 -5.53 38.54
CA MET A 6 -14.07 -4.12 38.84
C MET A 6 -15.59 -3.90 38.88
N THR A 7 -16.10 -3.65 40.08
CA THR A 7 -17.43 -3.14 40.32
C THR A 7 -17.63 -1.86 39.52
N LEU A 8 -18.60 -1.89 38.59
CA LEU A 8 -19.02 -0.72 37.82
C LEU A 8 -19.49 0.36 38.80
N PRO A 9 -18.93 1.58 38.78
CA PRO A 9 -19.40 2.65 39.65
C PRO A 9 -20.82 3.03 39.27
N GLU A 10 -21.61 3.23 40.32
CA GLU A 10 -23.00 3.65 40.33
C GLU A 10 -23.24 4.92 39.49
N LYS A 11 -24.44 4.99 38.91
CA LYS A 11 -25.01 6.04 38.06
C LYS A 11 -24.22 7.36 38.06
N ARG A 12 -23.58 7.69 36.93
CA ARG A 12 -23.02 9.02 36.68
C ARG A 12 -24.14 10.05 36.60
N GLU A 13 -24.33 10.84 37.66
CA GLU A 13 -25.31 11.92 37.75
C GLU A 13 -24.90 13.20 36.99
N ASP A 14 -23.76 13.20 36.28
CA ASP A 14 -23.20 14.38 35.60
C ASP A 14 -23.71 14.62 34.16
N LEU A 15 -24.72 13.87 33.71
CA LEU A 15 -25.31 14.05 32.38
C LEU A 15 -26.52 14.98 32.46
N PRO A 16 -26.65 16.01 31.60
CA PRO A 16 -27.81 16.88 31.57
C PRO A 16 -29.09 16.05 31.40
N GLN A 17 -29.92 15.97 32.44
CA GLN A 17 -31.23 15.32 32.44
C GLN A 17 -32.31 16.20 31.79
N ASP A 18 -31.90 17.31 31.15
CA ASP A 18 -32.82 18.20 30.46
C ASP A 18 -33.48 17.45 29.29
N PRO A 19 -34.82 17.36 29.24
CA PRO A 19 -35.52 16.59 28.23
C PRO A 19 -35.28 17.09 26.81
N GLY A 20 -34.98 18.38 26.62
CA GLY A 20 -34.59 18.95 25.33
C GLY A 20 -33.20 18.53 24.89
N ILE A 21 -32.25 18.39 25.82
CA ILE A 21 -30.91 17.85 25.55
C ILE A 21 -30.97 16.34 25.26
N LEU A 22 -31.76 15.59 26.03
CA LEU A 22 -31.97 14.15 25.80
C LEU A 22 -32.61 13.86 24.44
N ALA A 23 -33.59 14.67 24.02
CA ALA A 23 -34.19 14.56 22.69
C ALA A 23 -33.14 14.76 21.58
N LYS A 24 -32.32 15.82 21.67
CA LYS A 24 -31.24 16.08 20.70
C LYS A 24 -30.19 14.97 20.68
N LEU A 25 -29.85 14.41 21.84
CA LEU A 25 -28.93 13.27 21.93
C LEU A 25 -29.52 12.03 21.26
N SER A 26 -30.83 11.80 21.40
CA SER A 26 -31.51 10.71 20.70
C SER A 26 -31.51 10.92 19.18
N ASP A 27 -31.73 12.15 18.71
CA ASP A 27 -31.67 12.48 17.27
C ASP A 27 -30.26 12.23 16.71
N VAL A 28 -29.22 12.64 17.44
CA VAL A 28 -27.82 12.39 17.06
C VAL A 28 -27.51 10.89 17.03
N GLN A 29 -28.02 10.12 17.99
CA GLN A 29 -27.85 8.67 17.99
C GLN A 29 -28.54 8.00 16.79
N SER A 30 -29.73 8.47 16.40
CA SER A 30 -30.41 7.99 15.19
C SER A 30 -29.59 8.29 13.94
N LEU A 31 -29.13 9.54 13.78
CA LEU A 31 -28.29 9.94 12.64
C LEU A 31 -26.99 9.13 12.56
N LEU A 32 -26.36 8.85 13.70
CA LEU A 32 -25.18 7.99 13.76
C LEU A 32 -25.49 6.54 13.38
N ALA A 33 -26.66 6.02 13.76
CA ALA A 33 -27.10 4.69 13.36
C ALA A 33 -27.33 4.62 11.84
N ASP A 34 -27.99 5.63 11.27
CA ASP A 34 -28.25 5.73 9.83
C ASP A 34 -26.94 5.82 9.04
N LEU A 35 -26.02 6.71 9.44
CA LEU A 35 -24.69 6.82 8.81
C LEU A 35 -23.89 5.51 8.90
N ASN A 36 -23.97 4.80 10.02
CA ASN A 36 -23.30 3.50 10.17
C ASN A 36 -23.93 2.44 9.26
N SER A 37 -25.25 2.47 9.07
CA SER A 37 -25.95 1.58 8.14
C SER A 37 -25.52 1.84 6.70
N GLU A 38 -25.57 3.10 6.25
CA GLU A 38 -25.11 3.49 4.91
C GLU A 38 -23.65 3.11 4.68
N ARG A 39 -22.78 3.29 5.69
CA ARG A 39 -21.38 2.88 5.62
C ARG A 39 -21.23 1.36 5.43
N GLN A 40 -22.05 0.55 6.11
CA GLN A 40 -22.04 -0.91 5.96
C GLN A 40 -22.53 -1.34 4.58
N GLU A 41 -23.56 -0.69 4.05
CA GLU A 41 -24.06 -0.95 2.69
C GLU A 41 -22.99 -0.63 1.63
N LEU A 42 -22.33 0.53 1.75
CA LEU A 42 -21.21 0.90 0.90
C LEU A 42 -20.07 -0.13 0.98
N ALA A 43 -19.72 -0.59 2.17
CA ALA A 43 -18.70 -1.62 2.35
C ALA A 43 -19.08 -2.93 1.65
N CYS A 44 -20.34 -3.39 1.80
CA CYS A 44 -20.82 -4.60 1.13
C CYS A 44 -20.82 -4.45 -0.40
N MET A 45 -21.19 -3.29 -0.93
CA MET A 45 -21.13 -3.01 -2.37
C MET A 45 -19.68 -3.04 -2.89
N VAL A 46 -18.74 -2.45 -2.14
CA VAL A 46 -17.31 -2.48 -2.49
C VAL A 46 -16.77 -3.91 -2.49
N GLU A 47 -17.10 -4.73 -1.49
CA GLU A 47 -16.68 -6.14 -1.42
C GLU A 47 -17.23 -6.96 -2.59
N LYS A 48 -18.51 -6.78 -2.96
CA LYS A 48 -19.12 -7.42 -4.13
C LYS A 48 -18.44 -7.00 -5.44
N PHE A 49 -18.09 -5.73 -5.56
CA PHE A 49 -17.38 -5.22 -6.74
C PHE A 49 -15.95 -5.74 -6.82
N GLN A 50 -15.24 -5.85 -5.69
CA GLN A 50 -13.89 -6.40 -5.62
C GLN A 50 -13.87 -7.91 -5.91
N SER A 51 -14.78 -8.68 -5.31
CA SER A 51 -14.84 -10.14 -5.50
C SER A 51 -15.21 -10.59 -6.92
N SER A 52 -15.94 -9.76 -7.68
CA SER A 52 -16.27 -10.02 -9.09
C SER A 52 -15.29 -9.40 -10.09
N CYS A 53 -14.23 -8.73 -9.60
CA CYS A 53 -13.28 -8.05 -10.47
C CYS A 53 -12.38 -9.05 -11.20
N ILE A 54 -12.52 -9.12 -12.53
CA ILE A 54 -11.51 -9.76 -13.39
C ILE A 54 -10.29 -8.81 -13.44
N HIS A 55 -9.26 -9.12 -12.67
CA HIS A 55 -8.10 -8.26 -12.51
C HIS A 55 -7.31 -8.11 -13.83
N LYS A 56 -7.52 -6.96 -14.49
CA LYS A 56 -6.64 -6.48 -15.55
C LYS A 56 -5.67 -5.46 -14.97
N TYR A 57 -4.49 -5.94 -14.63
CA TYR A 57 -3.41 -5.16 -14.04
C TYR A 57 -2.68 -4.30 -15.07
N VAL A 58 -2.40 -3.06 -14.70
CA VAL A 58 -1.63 -2.09 -15.51
C VAL A 58 -0.39 -1.70 -14.72
N ALA A 59 0.77 -1.73 -15.38
CA ALA A 59 2.04 -1.36 -14.76
C ALA A 59 2.03 0.10 -14.29
N LYS A 60 2.51 0.34 -13.07
CA LYS A 60 2.62 1.66 -12.46
C LYS A 60 4.09 2.02 -12.28
N PHE A 61 4.43 3.23 -12.72
CA PHE A 61 5.76 3.79 -12.64
C PHE A 61 5.73 5.10 -11.85
N VAL A 62 6.75 5.33 -11.04
CA VAL A 62 6.93 6.56 -10.26
C VAL A 62 8.30 7.15 -10.60
N HIS A 63 8.40 8.47 -10.63
CA HIS A 63 9.71 9.11 -10.74
C HIS A 63 10.39 9.08 -9.36
N ASP A 64 11.52 8.40 -9.29
CA ASP A 64 12.35 8.32 -8.09
C ASP A 64 13.57 9.20 -8.36
N GLU A 65 13.61 10.36 -7.70
CA GLU A 65 14.67 11.36 -7.82
C GLU A 65 16.01 10.82 -7.30
N ASP A 66 15.98 9.96 -6.29
CA ASP A 66 17.17 9.38 -5.68
C ASP A 66 17.71 8.18 -6.47
N TYR A 67 17.02 7.79 -7.56
CA TYR A 67 17.42 6.64 -8.36
C TYR A 67 18.77 6.88 -9.05
N PRO A 68 19.83 6.13 -8.69
CA PRO A 68 21.17 6.35 -9.22
C PRO A 68 21.29 5.73 -10.62
N ARG A 69 21.62 6.54 -11.63
CA ARG A 69 21.92 6.04 -12.98
C ARG A 69 23.41 5.78 -13.17
N VAL A 70 23.72 4.86 -14.08
CA VAL A 70 25.10 4.56 -14.50
C VAL A 70 25.82 5.80 -15.07
N SER A 71 25.07 6.75 -15.65
CA SER A 71 25.61 8.01 -16.17
C SER A 71 25.96 9.06 -15.09
N GLY A 72 25.78 8.76 -13.81
CA GLY A 72 25.99 9.72 -12.72
C GLY A 72 24.85 10.74 -12.56
N HIS A 73 23.81 10.65 -13.38
CA HIS A 73 22.58 11.43 -13.21
C HIS A 73 21.63 10.74 -12.23
N TYR A 74 20.91 11.56 -11.47
CA TYR A 74 19.86 11.14 -10.55
C TYR A 74 18.48 11.27 -11.22
N GLY A 75 17.49 10.57 -10.71
CA GLY A 75 16.11 10.63 -11.21
C GLY A 75 15.81 9.63 -12.31
N MET A 76 14.94 8.65 -12.07
CA MET A 76 14.45 7.73 -13.12
C MET A 76 12.99 7.34 -12.90
N LYS A 77 12.29 6.96 -13.98
CA LYS A 77 10.99 6.28 -13.84
C LYS A 77 11.22 4.84 -13.45
N VAL A 78 10.75 4.47 -12.27
CA VAL A 78 10.95 3.17 -11.64
C VAL A 78 9.61 2.47 -11.57
N TYR A 79 9.59 1.19 -11.96
CA TYR A 79 8.44 0.33 -11.76
C TYR A 79 8.21 0.11 -10.27
N VAL A 80 7.01 0.40 -9.79
CA VAL A 80 6.65 0.25 -8.37
C VAL A 80 5.63 -0.86 -8.11
N GLY A 81 5.01 -1.39 -9.16
CA GLY A 81 3.97 -2.42 -9.04
C GLY A 81 2.93 -2.31 -10.14
N GLN A 82 1.77 -2.93 -9.92
CA GLN A 82 0.65 -2.91 -10.86
C GLN A 82 -0.63 -2.50 -10.15
N THR A 83 -1.48 -1.77 -10.86
CA THR A 83 -2.80 -1.38 -10.35
C THR A 83 -3.88 -1.98 -11.23
N CYS A 84 -4.90 -2.58 -10.62
CA CYS A 84 -6.09 -3.01 -11.33
C CYS A 84 -6.81 -1.78 -11.90
N SER A 85 -7.08 -1.77 -13.20
CA SER A 85 -7.77 -0.66 -13.87
C SER A 85 -9.19 -0.41 -13.32
N ARG A 86 -9.85 -1.46 -12.81
CA ARG A 86 -11.25 -1.46 -12.33
C ARG A 86 -11.36 -1.22 -10.81
N CYS A 87 -10.93 -2.17 -9.98
CA CYS A 87 -11.05 -2.08 -8.52
C CYS A 87 -9.97 -1.21 -7.85
N LYS A 88 -8.99 -0.70 -8.63
CA LYS A 88 -7.86 0.10 -8.14
C LYS A 88 -6.96 -0.59 -7.12
N GLU A 89 -7.11 -1.89 -6.93
CA GLU A 89 -6.18 -2.70 -6.12
C GLU A 89 -4.75 -2.52 -6.63
N PHE A 90 -3.82 -2.30 -5.71
CA PHE A 90 -2.40 -2.13 -6.01
C PHE A 90 -1.59 -3.31 -5.49
N VAL A 91 -0.90 -3.97 -6.41
CA VAL A 91 0.07 -5.03 -6.10
C VAL A 91 1.46 -4.41 -6.20
N PRO A 92 2.19 -4.25 -5.08
CA PRO A 92 3.53 -3.68 -5.12
C PRO A 92 4.51 -4.61 -5.86
N ARG A 93 5.57 -4.04 -6.41
CA ARG A 93 6.70 -4.82 -6.92
C ARG A 93 7.36 -5.60 -5.77
N ARG A 94 8.17 -6.60 -6.12
CA ARG A 94 9.04 -7.27 -5.14
C ARG A 94 9.97 -6.25 -4.51
N ASN A 95 10.13 -6.34 -3.19
CA ASN A 95 11.15 -5.60 -2.47
C ASN A 95 12.52 -6.21 -2.75
N GLY A 96 13.52 -5.35 -2.82
CA GLY A 96 14.91 -5.75 -3.01
C GLY A 96 15.73 -4.63 -3.63
N PRO A 97 17.06 -4.70 -3.51
CA PRO A 97 17.97 -3.79 -4.17
C PRO A 97 17.90 -3.94 -5.70
N ARG A 98 18.44 -2.96 -6.42
CA ARG A 98 18.37 -2.89 -7.89
C ARG A 98 19.05 -4.05 -8.63
N TRP A 99 20.03 -4.71 -7.99
CA TRP A 99 20.71 -5.89 -8.53
C TRP A 99 19.97 -7.21 -8.25
N GLU A 100 18.86 -7.18 -7.51
CA GLU A 100 17.99 -8.33 -7.26
C GLU A 100 16.63 -8.17 -7.97
N VAL A 101 16.10 -6.94 -8.01
CA VAL A 101 14.80 -6.63 -8.62
C VAL A 101 14.96 -5.59 -9.71
N CYS A 102 14.53 -5.95 -10.92
CA CYS A 102 14.58 -5.08 -12.08
C CYS A 102 13.69 -3.86 -11.89
N HIS A 103 14.25 -2.67 -12.01
CA HIS A 103 13.48 -1.43 -11.89
C HIS A 103 12.60 -1.12 -13.10
N ALA A 104 12.84 -1.77 -14.25
CA ALA A 104 12.04 -1.54 -15.46
C ALA A 104 10.75 -2.37 -15.48
N CYS A 105 10.77 -3.59 -14.91
CA CYS A 105 9.61 -4.50 -14.96
C CYS A 105 9.29 -5.23 -13.65
N GLY A 106 10.11 -5.08 -12.61
CA GLY A 106 9.96 -5.80 -11.34
C GLY A 106 10.37 -7.28 -11.39
N GLY A 107 10.94 -7.74 -12.51
CA GLY A 107 11.44 -9.10 -12.68
C GLY A 107 12.70 -9.38 -11.87
N VAL A 108 13.07 -10.66 -11.76
CA VAL A 108 14.28 -11.09 -11.03
C VAL A 108 15.52 -10.77 -11.86
N MET A 109 16.51 -10.17 -11.20
CA MET A 109 17.84 -9.92 -11.75
C MET A 109 18.75 -11.12 -11.47
N ALA A 110 19.65 -11.42 -12.41
CA ALA A 110 20.64 -12.48 -12.27
C ALA A 110 22.04 -11.95 -12.56
N HIS A 111 23.03 -12.40 -11.80
CA HIS A 111 24.42 -12.09 -12.10
C HIS A 111 24.78 -12.61 -13.50
N LYS A 112 25.31 -11.74 -14.34
CA LYS A 112 25.76 -12.04 -15.70
C LYS A 112 27.26 -12.23 -15.73
N GLU A 113 28.00 -11.19 -15.40
CA GLU A 113 29.46 -11.16 -15.52
C GLU A 113 30.11 -10.11 -14.62
N VAL A 114 31.43 -10.13 -14.55
CA VAL A 114 32.25 -9.14 -13.84
C VAL A 114 33.14 -8.42 -14.84
N VAL A 115 33.05 -7.10 -14.91
CA VAL A 115 33.82 -6.27 -15.83
C VAL A 115 34.82 -5.36 -15.07
N PRO A 116 35.96 -4.99 -15.69
CA PRO A 116 36.88 -4.02 -15.10
C PRO A 116 36.20 -2.65 -14.96
N GLY A 117 36.19 -2.07 -13.75
CA GLY A 117 35.75 -0.71 -13.48
C GLY A 117 36.92 0.25 -13.25
N GLN A 118 36.63 1.54 -13.05
CA GLN A 118 37.63 2.54 -12.65
C GLN A 118 38.05 2.29 -11.19
N GLY A 119 39.03 1.40 -10.99
CA GLY A 119 39.63 1.10 -9.67
C GLY A 119 38.96 -0.02 -8.87
N SER A 120 37.86 -0.61 -9.36
CA SER A 120 37.19 -1.78 -8.74
C SER A 120 36.63 -2.73 -9.81
N ARG A 121 36.12 -3.89 -9.38
CA ARG A 121 35.37 -4.81 -10.25
C ARG A 121 33.89 -4.42 -10.22
N LEU A 122 33.24 -4.37 -11.38
CA LEU A 122 31.80 -4.12 -11.47
C LEU A 122 31.08 -5.43 -11.78
N HIS A 123 30.12 -5.79 -10.93
CA HIS A 123 29.22 -6.90 -11.16
C HIS A 123 28.05 -6.43 -12.03
N VAL A 124 27.86 -7.08 -13.18
CA VAL A 124 26.76 -6.85 -14.11
C VAL A 124 25.64 -7.83 -13.79
N TYR A 125 24.42 -7.30 -13.61
CA TYR A 125 23.21 -8.09 -13.39
C TYR A 125 22.22 -7.83 -14.52
N GLU A 126 21.62 -8.89 -15.05
CA GLU A 126 20.65 -8.83 -16.15
C GLU A 126 19.27 -9.34 -15.69
N CYS A 127 18.21 -8.64 -16.07
CA CYS A 127 16.85 -9.06 -15.80
C CYS A 127 16.45 -10.23 -16.70
N LYS A 128 16.10 -11.38 -16.10
CA LYS A 128 15.65 -12.56 -16.86
C LYS A 128 14.37 -12.34 -17.68
N SER A 129 13.58 -11.31 -17.38
CA SER A 129 12.30 -11.06 -18.03
C SER A 129 12.38 -10.05 -19.17
N CYS A 130 13.30 -9.08 -19.12
CA CYS A 130 13.35 -7.98 -20.10
C CYS A 130 14.75 -7.64 -20.62
N GLY A 131 15.80 -8.34 -20.16
CA GLY A 131 17.18 -8.09 -20.57
C GLY A 131 17.79 -6.79 -20.04
N HIS A 132 17.09 -6.07 -19.16
CA HIS A 132 17.62 -4.86 -18.54
C HIS A 132 18.87 -5.16 -17.72
N GLU A 133 19.94 -4.41 -17.92
CA GLU A 133 21.19 -4.55 -17.19
C GLU A 133 21.41 -3.44 -16.14
N THR A 134 21.96 -3.82 -14.99
CA THR A 134 22.44 -2.87 -13.98
C THR A 134 23.79 -3.29 -13.43
N THR A 135 24.52 -2.34 -12.86
CA THR A 135 25.83 -2.58 -12.28
C THR A 135 25.86 -2.28 -10.78
N HIS A 136 26.68 -3.06 -10.07
CA HIS A 136 27.00 -2.89 -8.66
C HIS A 136 28.49 -3.11 -8.45
N SER A 137 29.13 -2.20 -7.72
CA SER A 137 30.57 -2.25 -7.37
C SER A 137 30.83 -3.10 -6.14
#